data_AF-A0AAD9BB22-F1
#
_entry.id   AF-A0AAD9BB22-F1
#
_cell.length_a   1.000
_cell.length_b   1.000
_cell.length_c   1.000
_cell.angle_alpha   90.00
_cell.angle_beta   90.00
_cell.angle_gamma   90.00
#
_symmetry.space_group_name_H-M   'P 1'
#
loop_
_entity.id
_entity.type
_entity.pdbx_description
1 polymer ?
#
loop_
_entity_poly.entity_id
_entity_poly.type
_entity_poly.pdbx_seq_one_letter_code
_entity_poly.pdbx_strand_id
1 'polypeptide(L)'
;MIYDFWRMVWQENCFSIVMITKLVEVGRMKCCKYWPDDTELYGDIKITLLKTETLAEYTVRTFAMERRGYPAKHEVCQFHFTSWPEHGVPYHATGLLAFLRRVKASTPPDGGPVVVHCSMGAGRTGCYIVLDVMLDMAECEGVVDIYNCVKTLCSRRINMIQTEEQYVFIHDAILEACLCGETAIPVNEFALTYKEMLKVDTQSNTSPIREEFQTLNSVTPHLDVEECSISLMLRNREKNRSMDVLPPDRSLAFLVTAEGEGSNYINAALADSFLRPAAFVVTPHPLPGTTTDFWRLLYDYGCTSVVMLNQLNQSNSAWPCLQYWPEPGLQQFGPMTVELLTRTADDDVIIRLFRVQNITR
;
A
#
# COMPACT_ATOMS: atom_id res chain seq x y z
N MET A 1 -29.73 -13.90 3.56
CA MET A 1 -28.25 -13.78 3.53
C MET A 1 -27.76 -12.37 3.87
N ILE A 2 -27.90 -11.34 3.00
CA ILE A 2 -27.47 -9.95 3.37
C ILE A 2 -28.28 -9.40 4.55
N TYR A 3 -29.60 -9.63 4.54
CA TYR A 3 -30.46 -9.29 5.68
C TYR A 3 -29.97 -9.94 6.98
N ASP A 4 -29.68 -11.24 6.98
CA ASP A 4 -29.23 -11.94 8.18
C ASP A 4 -27.88 -11.44 8.68
N PHE A 5 -26.99 -11.00 7.77
CA PHE A 5 -25.72 -10.37 8.12
C PHE A 5 -25.94 -9.06 8.90
N TRP A 6 -26.74 -8.14 8.36
CA TRP A 6 -27.07 -6.90 9.07
C TRP A 6 -27.88 -7.14 10.34
N ARG A 7 -28.75 -8.18 10.35
CA ARG A 7 -29.46 -8.60 11.56
C ARG A 7 -28.50 -9.05 12.64
N MET A 8 -27.46 -9.82 12.30
CA MET A 8 -26.40 -10.20 13.24
C MET A 8 -25.64 -8.98 13.74
N VAL A 9 -25.21 -8.07 12.86
CA VAL A 9 -24.51 -6.82 13.24
C VAL A 9 -25.34 -6.00 14.23
N TRP A 10 -26.65 -5.89 14.00
CA TRP A 10 -27.59 -5.25 14.93
C TRP A 10 -27.72 -6.02 16.25
N GLN A 11 -28.00 -7.33 16.18
CA GLN A 11 -28.29 -8.17 17.34
C GLN A 11 -27.13 -8.23 18.33
N GLU A 12 -25.91 -8.33 17.81
CA GLU A 12 -24.69 -8.42 18.62
C GLU A 12 -24.13 -7.03 18.98
N ASN A 13 -24.83 -5.94 18.65
CA ASN A 13 -24.41 -4.56 18.92
C ASN A 13 -23.01 -4.23 18.34
N CYS A 14 -22.72 -4.73 17.14
CA CYS A 14 -21.44 -4.53 16.47
C CYS A 14 -21.31 -3.09 15.95
N PHE A 15 -20.15 -2.47 16.18
CA PHE A 15 -19.80 -1.14 15.65
C PHE A 15 -18.79 -1.20 14.50
N SER A 16 -18.06 -2.31 14.40
CA SER A 16 -16.98 -2.47 13.42
C SER A 16 -17.15 -3.75 12.62
N ILE A 17 -17.01 -3.63 11.30
CA ILE A 17 -16.95 -4.73 10.35
C ILE A 17 -15.60 -4.67 9.65
N VAL A 18 -14.84 -5.75 9.69
CA VAL A 18 -13.56 -5.90 9.02
C VAL A 18 -13.72 -6.85 7.84
N MET A 19 -13.49 -6.33 6.62
CA MET A 19 -13.57 -7.07 5.36
C MET A 19 -12.17 -7.17 4.74
N ILE A 20 -11.64 -8.39 4.63
CA ILE A 20 -10.25 -8.65 4.15
C ILE A 20 -10.27 -9.45 2.84
N THR A 21 -11.06 -8.98 1.88
CA THR A 21 -11.14 -9.57 0.54
C THR A 21 -11.74 -8.55 -0.42
N LYS A 22 -11.35 -8.58 -1.69
CA LYS A 22 -12.07 -7.84 -2.72
C LYS A 22 -13.39 -8.54 -3.03
N LEU A 23 -14.33 -7.86 -3.69
CA LEU A 23 -15.58 -8.50 -4.14
C LEU A 23 -15.29 -9.59 -5.18
N VAL A 24 -14.31 -9.34 -6.06
CA VAL A 24 -13.85 -10.24 -7.12
C VAL A 24 -12.32 -10.31 -7.08
N GLU A 25 -11.77 -11.52 -7.19
CA GLU A 25 -10.33 -11.79 -7.29
C GLU A 25 -10.12 -12.86 -8.37
N VAL A 26 -9.21 -12.63 -9.32
CA VAL A 26 -8.95 -13.53 -10.47
C VAL A 26 -10.24 -13.91 -11.23
N GLY A 27 -11.13 -12.93 -11.44
CA GLY A 27 -12.42 -13.14 -12.11
C GLY A 27 -13.45 -14.00 -11.33
N ARG A 28 -13.15 -14.38 -10.08
CA ARG A 28 -14.07 -15.16 -9.22
C ARG A 28 -14.67 -14.27 -8.14
N MET A 29 -15.98 -14.36 -7.96
CA MET A 29 -16.67 -13.68 -6.86
C MET A 29 -16.21 -14.29 -5.53
N LYS A 30 -15.69 -13.44 -4.63
CA LYS A 30 -15.24 -13.81 -3.28
C LYS A 30 -16.22 -13.38 -2.20
N CYS A 31 -16.88 -12.24 -2.42
CA CYS A 31 -17.87 -11.65 -1.53
C CYS A 31 -18.91 -10.89 -2.36
N CYS A 32 -20.18 -10.96 -1.95
CA CYS A 32 -21.22 -10.10 -2.52
C CYS A 32 -21.18 -8.72 -1.84
N LYS A 33 -21.49 -7.66 -2.59
CA LYS A 33 -21.66 -6.33 -2.01
C LYS A 33 -22.89 -6.37 -1.09
N TYR A 34 -22.67 -6.08 0.19
CA TYR A 34 -23.72 -6.11 1.22
C TYR A 34 -24.06 -4.73 1.77
N TRP A 35 -23.53 -3.66 1.18
CA TRP A 35 -23.73 -2.28 1.62
C TRP A 35 -24.30 -1.42 0.49
N PRO A 36 -25.08 -0.36 0.80
CA PRO A 36 -25.63 0.56 -0.20
C PRO A 36 -24.63 1.64 -0.61
N ASP A 37 -24.89 2.31 -1.74
CA ASP A 37 -24.18 3.52 -2.16
C ASP A 37 -24.78 4.81 -1.57
N ASP A 38 -26.02 4.75 -1.08
CA ASP A 38 -26.67 5.83 -0.33
C ASP A 38 -27.50 5.20 0.80
N THR A 39 -28.73 4.77 0.53
CA THR A 39 -29.62 4.21 1.54
C THR A 39 -30.32 2.96 1.03
N GLU A 40 -30.36 1.90 1.82
CA GLU A 40 -31.12 0.68 1.49
C GLU A 40 -31.75 0.05 2.73
N LEU A 41 -32.90 -0.60 2.53
CA LEU A 41 -33.63 -1.34 3.57
C LEU A 41 -33.44 -2.84 3.36
N TYR A 42 -32.74 -3.49 4.28
CA TYR A 42 -32.62 -4.94 4.35
C TYR A 42 -33.62 -5.46 5.38
N GLY A 43 -34.80 -5.91 4.93
CA GLY A 43 -35.86 -6.38 5.83
C GLY A 43 -36.36 -5.26 6.74
N ASP A 44 -36.11 -5.38 8.05
CA ASP A 44 -36.44 -4.37 9.06
C ASP A 44 -35.26 -3.46 9.44
N ILE A 45 -34.10 -3.61 8.80
CA ILE A 45 -32.88 -2.84 9.08
C ILE A 45 -32.56 -1.90 7.94
N LYS A 46 -32.50 -0.60 8.23
CA LYS A 46 -32.13 0.46 7.30
C LYS A 46 -30.65 0.78 7.48
N ILE A 47 -29.91 0.75 6.38
CA ILE A 47 -28.49 1.10 6.31
C ILE A 47 -28.35 2.34 5.42
N THR A 48 -27.69 3.38 5.93
CA THR A 48 -27.44 4.63 5.19
C THR A 48 -25.94 4.92 5.21
N LEU A 49 -25.30 5.01 4.05
CA LEU A 49 -23.91 5.42 3.91
C LEU A 49 -23.78 6.89 4.27
N LEU A 50 -22.97 7.20 5.29
CA LEU A 50 -22.71 8.56 5.76
C LEU A 50 -21.40 9.09 5.17
N LYS A 51 -20.37 8.25 5.11
CA LYS A 51 -19.01 8.66 4.74
C LYS A 51 -18.26 7.50 4.09
N THR A 52 -17.45 7.80 3.08
CA THR A 52 -16.45 6.89 2.53
C THR A 52 -15.08 7.59 2.54
N GLU A 53 -14.07 6.91 3.09
CA GLU A 53 -12.67 7.32 3.08
C GLU A 53 -11.86 6.26 2.34
N THR A 54 -11.31 6.62 1.18
CA THR A 54 -10.46 5.72 0.39
C THR A 54 -9.00 6.07 0.59
N LEU A 55 -8.24 5.09 1.04
CA LEU A 55 -6.78 5.13 1.17
C LEU A 55 -6.18 4.14 0.16
N ALA A 56 -4.85 4.16 0.01
CA ALA A 56 -4.19 3.25 -0.93
C ALA A 56 -4.46 1.77 -0.61
N GLU A 57 -4.44 1.40 0.67
CA GLU A 57 -4.53 -0.01 1.06
C GLU A 57 -5.90 -0.49 1.55
N TYR A 58 -6.76 0.44 1.95
CA TYR A 58 -8.08 0.10 2.47
C TYR A 58 -9.09 1.24 2.28
N THR A 59 -10.37 0.90 2.40
CA THR A 59 -11.47 1.85 2.41
C THR A 59 -12.22 1.75 3.73
N VAL A 60 -12.58 2.89 4.32
CA VAL A 60 -13.46 2.96 5.50
C VAL A 60 -14.81 3.52 5.07
N ARG A 61 -15.89 2.84 5.43
CA ARG A 61 -17.26 3.30 5.20
C ARG A 61 -17.99 3.41 6.53
N THR A 62 -18.59 4.56 6.80
CA THR A 62 -19.41 4.78 7.99
C THR A 62 -20.87 4.71 7.59
N PHE A 63 -21.65 3.87 8.27
CA PHE A 63 -23.07 3.69 8.01
C PHE A 63 -23.90 4.06 9.24
N ALA A 64 -25.00 4.78 9.07
CA ALA A 64 -26.06 4.80 10.06
C ALA A 64 -26.88 3.51 9.93
N MET A 65 -27.01 2.77 11.03
CA MET A 65 -27.84 1.58 11.13
C MET A 65 -29.06 1.87 12.01
N GLU A 66 -30.25 1.61 11.48
CA GLU A 66 -31.52 1.77 12.18
C GLU A 66 -32.37 0.52 12.03
N ARG A 67 -33.17 0.18 13.04
CA ARG A 67 -34.11 -0.94 12.97
C ARG A 67 -35.54 -0.49 13.23
N ARG A 68 -36.46 -0.89 12.35
CA ARG A 68 -37.88 -0.55 12.46
C ARG A 68 -38.46 -1.04 13.79
N GLY A 69 -39.11 -0.15 14.52
CA GLY A 69 -39.72 -0.45 15.82
C GLY A 69 -38.79 -0.28 17.02
N TYR A 70 -37.52 0.05 16.80
CA TYR A 70 -36.56 0.37 17.85
C TYR A 70 -36.16 1.84 17.77
N PRO A 71 -36.04 2.56 18.91
CA PRO A 71 -35.59 3.94 18.92
C PRO A 71 -34.07 4.08 18.75
N ALA A 72 -33.33 3.01 19.03
CA ALA A 72 -31.88 2.98 18.92
C ALA A 72 -31.42 3.19 17.47
N LYS A 73 -30.32 3.92 17.34
CA LYS A 73 -29.58 4.11 16.08
C LYS A 73 -28.11 4.22 16.46
N HIS A 74 -27.24 3.57 15.71
CA HIS A 74 -25.80 3.74 15.90
C HIS A 74 -25.06 3.65 14.58
N GLU A 75 -23.83 4.16 14.60
CA GLU A 75 -22.94 4.11 13.46
C GLU A 75 -22.18 2.78 13.44
N VAL A 76 -22.06 2.21 12.24
CA VAL A 76 -21.24 1.02 11.97
C VAL A 76 -20.17 1.40 10.96
N CYS A 77 -18.91 1.16 11.31
CA CYS A 77 -17.77 1.37 10.44
C CYS A 77 -17.37 0.05 9.77
N GLN A 78 -17.42 0.00 8.44
CA GLN A 78 -16.80 -1.06 7.66
C GLN A 78 -15.38 -0.65 7.26
N PHE A 79 -14.40 -1.45 7.67
CA PHE A 79 -13.01 -1.38 7.31
C PHE A 79 -12.72 -2.44 6.25
N HIS A 80 -12.47 -2.02 5.02
CA HIS A 80 -12.28 -2.89 3.86
C HIS A 80 -10.82 -2.87 3.41
N PHE A 81 -10.04 -3.86 3.85
CA PHE A 81 -8.65 -4.04 3.43
C PHE A 81 -8.59 -4.58 2.00
N THR A 82 -7.99 -3.81 1.10
CA THR A 82 -7.97 -4.06 -0.35
C THR A 82 -6.61 -4.46 -0.89
N SER A 83 -5.56 -4.39 -0.07
CA SER A 83 -4.17 -4.71 -0.48
C SER A 83 -3.73 -6.15 -0.24
N TRP A 84 -4.61 -7.03 0.27
CA TRP A 84 -4.27 -8.45 0.33
C TRP A 84 -4.15 -9.02 -1.09
N PRO A 85 -3.01 -9.66 -1.46
CA PRO A 85 -2.80 -10.16 -2.81
C PRO A 85 -3.75 -11.32 -3.17
N GLU A 86 -3.96 -11.53 -4.47
CA GLU A 86 -4.83 -12.60 -4.96
C GLU A 86 -4.26 -14.00 -4.63
N HIS A 87 -2.92 -14.10 -4.59
CA HIS A 87 -2.17 -15.30 -4.22
C HIS A 87 -1.27 -15.01 -3.02
N GLY A 88 -1.17 -15.97 -2.10
CA GLY A 88 -0.31 -15.88 -0.91
C GLY A 88 -0.74 -14.83 0.11
N VAL A 89 0.26 -14.12 0.63
CA VAL A 89 0.19 -13.17 1.75
C VAL A 89 0.82 -11.83 1.34
N PRO A 90 0.49 -10.71 2.03
CA PRO A 90 1.18 -9.45 1.80
C PRO A 90 2.70 -9.59 2.00
N TYR A 91 3.48 -8.88 1.19
CA TYR A 91 4.95 -8.89 1.29
C TYR A 91 5.48 -8.18 2.54
N HIS A 92 4.73 -7.20 3.04
CA HIS A 92 5.06 -6.45 4.25
C HIS A 92 3.80 -6.37 5.13
N ALA A 93 3.98 -6.39 6.45
CA ALA A 93 2.86 -6.34 7.37
C ALA A 93 2.39 -4.91 7.66
N THR A 94 3.24 -3.92 7.41
CA THR A 94 3.06 -2.50 7.74
C THR A 94 1.64 -1.98 7.50
N GLY A 95 1.11 -2.20 6.30
CA GLY A 95 -0.22 -1.72 5.93
C GLY A 95 -1.36 -2.43 6.67
N LEU A 96 -1.23 -3.73 6.94
CA LEU A 96 -2.19 -4.49 7.73
C LEU A 96 -2.10 -4.12 9.24
N LEU A 97 -0.90 -3.86 9.75
CA LEU A 97 -0.69 -3.38 11.12
C LEU A 97 -1.29 -1.99 11.32
N ALA A 98 -1.07 -1.06 10.39
CA ALA A 98 -1.71 0.26 10.40
C ALA A 98 -3.24 0.14 10.31
N PHE A 99 -3.75 -0.78 9.50
CA PHE A 99 -5.18 -1.08 9.39
C PHE A 99 -5.75 -1.61 10.72
N LEU A 100 -5.08 -2.57 11.38
CA LEU A 100 -5.46 -3.10 12.71
C LEU A 100 -5.58 -1.98 13.74
N ARG A 101 -4.56 -1.12 13.83
CA ARG A 101 -4.55 0.02 14.76
C ARG A 101 -5.71 0.99 14.47
N ARG A 102 -5.99 1.25 13.19
CA ARG A 102 -7.13 2.09 12.78
C ARG A 102 -8.48 1.49 13.19
N VAL A 103 -8.65 0.16 13.05
CA VAL A 103 -9.86 -0.54 13.51
C VAL A 103 -9.99 -0.44 15.03
N LYS A 104 -8.93 -0.78 15.78
CA LYS A 104 -8.94 -0.72 17.26
C LYS A 104 -9.28 0.69 17.76
N ALA A 105 -8.63 1.72 17.24
CA ALA A 105 -8.87 3.11 17.63
C ALA A 105 -10.29 3.62 17.29
N SER A 106 -10.97 2.99 16.33
CA SER A 106 -12.32 3.37 15.92
C SER A 106 -13.42 2.50 16.54
N THR A 107 -13.06 1.43 17.26
CA THR A 107 -14.01 0.49 17.85
C THR A 107 -14.25 0.86 19.31
N PRO A 108 -15.50 1.17 19.72
CA PRO A 108 -15.80 1.48 21.11
C PRO A 108 -15.49 0.29 22.05
N PRO A 109 -14.85 0.53 23.21
CA PRO A 109 -14.51 -0.55 24.16
C PRO A 109 -15.76 -1.17 24.82
N ASP A 110 -16.88 -0.46 24.85
CA ASP A 110 -18.19 -0.90 25.33
C ASP A 110 -19.09 -1.45 24.20
N GLY A 111 -18.57 -1.52 22.98
CA GLY A 111 -19.27 -2.08 21.82
C GLY A 111 -19.38 -3.61 21.86
N GLY A 112 -20.23 -4.14 20.97
CA GLY A 112 -20.26 -5.57 20.67
C GLY A 112 -19.02 -6.05 19.90
N PRO A 113 -18.94 -7.35 19.58
CA PRO A 113 -17.78 -7.93 18.91
C PRO A 113 -17.54 -7.32 17.52
N VAL A 114 -16.26 -7.24 17.12
CA VAL A 114 -15.88 -6.86 15.76
C VAL A 114 -16.22 -8.00 14.79
N VAL A 115 -16.98 -7.71 13.73
CA VAL A 115 -17.32 -8.70 12.70
C VAL A 115 -16.18 -8.79 11.70
N VAL A 116 -15.39 -9.86 11.73
CA VAL A 116 -14.28 -10.06 10.77
C VAL A 116 -14.65 -11.10 9.73
N HIS A 117 -14.52 -10.78 8.45
CA HIS A 117 -14.78 -11.72 7.37
C HIS A 117 -13.84 -11.56 6.16
N CYS A 118 -13.71 -12.64 5.40
CA CYS A 118 -13.12 -12.65 4.06
C CYS A 118 -14.09 -13.34 3.10
N SER A 119 -13.66 -14.36 2.35
CA SER A 119 -14.55 -15.21 1.55
C SER A 119 -15.13 -16.37 2.38
N MET A 120 -14.27 -17.23 2.94
CA MET A 120 -14.69 -18.36 3.79
C MET A 120 -14.71 -18.02 5.30
N GLY A 121 -14.20 -16.84 5.66
CA GLY A 121 -14.06 -16.40 7.06
C GLY A 121 -13.10 -17.29 7.86
N ALA A 122 -11.95 -17.67 7.28
CA ALA A 122 -11.03 -18.61 7.92
C ALA A 122 -9.54 -18.23 7.74
N GLY A 123 -9.03 -18.16 6.50
CA GLY A 123 -7.61 -17.82 6.24
C GLY A 123 -7.23 -16.38 6.64
N ARG A 124 -7.49 -15.41 5.76
CA ARG A 124 -7.20 -13.97 6.02
C ARG A 124 -7.86 -13.44 7.30
N THR A 125 -9.09 -13.92 7.58
CA THR A 125 -9.81 -13.62 8.82
C THR A 125 -9.06 -14.12 10.04
N GLY A 126 -8.51 -15.34 10.00
CA GLY A 126 -7.68 -15.86 11.08
C GLY A 126 -6.40 -15.07 11.25
N CYS A 127 -5.71 -14.70 10.16
CA CYS A 127 -4.51 -13.86 10.25
C CYS A 127 -4.79 -12.57 11.02
N TYR A 128 -5.87 -11.86 10.64
CA TYR A 128 -6.27 -10.64 11.33
C TYR A 128 -6.53 -10.86 12.82
N ILE A 129 -7.31 -11.88 13.19
CA ILE A 129 -7.66 -12.13 14.59
C ILE A 129 -6.42 -12.54 15.40
N VAL A 130 -5.53 -13.35 14.85
CA VAL A 130 -4.29 -13.74 15.56
C VAL A 130 -3.39 -12.53 15.77
N LEU A 131 -3.21 -11.67 14.76
CA LEU A 131 -2.45 -10.44 14.93
C LEU A 131 -3.06 -9.53 15.99
N ASP A 132 -4.38 -9.33 15.94
CA ASP A 132 -5.12 -8.51 16.91
C ASP A 132 -4.85 -8.94 18.36
N VAL A 133 -5.00 -10.25 18.63
CA VAL A 133 -4.84 -10.84 19.98
C VAL A 133 -3.37 -10.89 20.41
N MET A 134 -2.46 -11.27 19.51
CA MET A 134 -1.04 -11.42 19.86
C MET A 134 -0.34 -10.08 20.05
N LEU A 135 -0.77 -9.03 19.36
CA LEU A 135 -0.25 -7.69 19.61
C LEU A 135 -0.69 -7.17 20.99
N ASP A 136 -1.93 -7.46 21.42
CA ASP A 136 -2.37 -7.12 22.78
C ASP A 136 -1.61 -7.91 23.85
N MET A 137 -1.32 -9.19 23.59
CA MET A 137 -0.51 -10.01 24.51
C MET A 137 0.93 -9.51 24.60
N ALA A 138 1.53 -9.12 23.46
CA ALA A 138 2.86 -8.52 23.43
C ALA A 138 2.91 -7.23 24.26
N GLU A 139 1.90 -6.36 24.13
CA GLU A 139 1.81 -5.10 24.88
C GLU A 139 1.53 -5.31 26.37
N CYS A 140 0.57 -6.18 26.71
CA CYS A 140 0.14 -6.38 28.09
C CYS A 140 1.08 -7.26 28.92
N GLU A 141 1.67 -8.29 28.30
CA GLU A 141 2.39 -9.35 29.00
C GLU A 141 3.86 -9.46 28.58
N GLY A 142 4.28 -8.77 27.50
CA GLY A 142 5.66 -8.86 26.99
C GLY A 142 5.99 -10.21 26.33
N VAL A 143 4.97 -11.01 25.98
CA VAL A 143 5.11 -12.35 25.37
C VAL A 143 4.10 -12.55 24.25
N VAL A 144 4.38 -13.51 23.35
CA VAL A 144 3.46 -13.95 22.29
C VAL A 144 3.37 -15.47 22.26
N ASP A 145 2.16 -16.01 22.04
CA ASP A 145 1.92 -17.45 21.91
C ASP A 145 1.03 -17.75 20.69
N ILE A 146 1.64 -17.60 19.52
CA ILE A 146 0.96 -17.73 18.22
C ILE A 146 0.37 -19.13 18.05
N TYR A 147 1.12 -20.17 18.46
CA TYR A 147 0.68 -21.56 18.31
C TYR A 147 -0.60 -21.85 19.10
N ASN A 148 -0.63 -21.51 20.40
CA ASN A 148 -1.83 -21.79 21.20
C ASN A 148 -2.98 -20.83 20.84
N CYS A 149 -2.69 -19.61 20.38
CA CYS A 149 -3.72 -18.72 19.82
C CYS A 149 -4.41 -19.36 18.60
N VAL A 150 -3.64 -19.80 17.60
CA VAL A 150 -4.18 -20.47 16.40
C VAL A 150 -4.91 -21.76 16.76
N LYS A 151 -4.35 -22.59 17.64
CA LYS A 151 -5.01 -23.80 18.13
C LYS A 151 -6.36 -23.50 18.78
N THR A 152 -6.43 -22.43 19.58
CA THR A 152 -7.68 -21.98 20.21
C THR A 152 -8.69 -21.51 19.18
N LEU A 153 -8.29 -20.72 18.18
CA LEU A 153 -9.18 -20.29 17.09
C LEU A 153 -9.72 -21.47 16.29
N CYS A 154 -8.87 -22.45 15.97
CA CYS A 154 -9.28 -23.69 15.30
C CYS A 154 -10.32 -24.49 16.08
N SER A 155 -10.30 -24.42 17.42
CA SER A 155 -11.34 -25.06 18.27
C SER A 155 -12.69 -24.36 18.20
N ARG A 156 -12.72 -23.07 17.84
CA ARG A 156 -13.93 -22.25 17.72
C ARG A 156 -14.50 -22.26 16.31
N ARG A 157 -13.64 -22.32 15.29
CA ARG A 157 -14.02 -22.37 13.88
C ARG A 157 -13.02 -23.23 13.11
N ILE A 158 -13.52 -24.16 12.31
CA ILE A 158 -12.67 -25.06 11.52
C ILE A 158 -11.83 -24.28 10.50
N ASN A 159 -10.60 -24.74 10.26
CA ASN A 159 -9.67 -24.21 9.25
C ASN A 159 -9.25 -22.74 9.44
N MET A 160 -9.25 -22.22 10.68
CA MET A 160 -8.64 -20.93 10.98
C MET A 160 -7.14 -20.99 10.67
N ILE A 161 -6.65 -20.09 9.82
CA ILE A 161 -5.34 -20.19 9.15
C ILE A 161 -5.28 -21.42 8.21
N GLN A 162 -5.26 -21.16 6.90
CA GLN A 162 -5.46 -22.21 5.89
C GLN A 162 -4.18 -22.68 5.21
N THR A 163 -3.09 -21.92 5.31
CA THR A 163 -1.84 -22.17 4.59
C THR A 163 -0.64 -21.88 5.48
N GLU A 164 0.48 -22.58 5.25
CA GLU A 164 1.75 -22.31 5.93
C GLU A 164 2.22 -20.86 5.73
N GLU A 165 2.11 -20.32 4.52
CA GLU A 165 2.45 -18.92 4.20
C GLU A 165 1.71 -17.91 5.10
N GLN A 166 0.45 -18.18 5.45
CA GLN A 166 -0.34 -17.35 6.37
C GLN A 166 0.18 -17.43 7.80
N TYR A 167 0.63 -18.62 8.23
CA TYR A 167 1.18 -18.84 9.56
C TYR A 167 2.54 -18.17 9.71
N VAL A 168 3.40 -18.25 8.68
CA VAL A 168 4.69 -17.53 8.61
C VAL A 168 4.46 -16.02 8.61
N PHE A 169 3.56 -15.52 7.76
CA PHE A 169 3.24 -14.09 7.71
C PHE A 169 2.79 -13.51 9.06
N ILE A 170 2.04 -14.28 9.87
CA ILE A 170 1.66 -13.86 11.21
C ILE A 170 2.90 -13.65 12.11
N HIS A 171 3.89 -14.54 12.02
CA HIS A 171 5.13 -14.41 12.81
C HIS A 171 5.92 -13.17 12.37
N ASP A 172 6.09 -13.00 11.06
CA ASP A 172 6.82 -11.85 10.50
C ASP A 172 6.15 -10.53 10.86
N ALA A 173 4.81 -10.47 10.79
CA ALA A 173 4.05 -9.28 11.15
C ALA A 173 4.14 -8.92 12.64
N ILE A 174 4.12 -9.92 13.53
CA ILE A 174 4.31 -9.71 14.96
C ILE A 174 5.74 -9.26 15.25
N LEU A 175 6.74 -9.87 14.59
CA LEU A 175 8.13 -9.47 14.71
C LEU A 175 8.34 -8.00 14.27
N GLU A 176 7.80 -7.63 13.11
CA GLU A 176 7.84 -6.25 12.59
C GLU A 176 7.23 -5.28 13.62
N ALA A 177 6.04 -5.60 14.15
CA ALA A 177 5.37 -4.76 15.14
C ALA A 177 6.17 -4.61 16.45
N CYS A 178 6.76 -5.69 16.95
CA CYS A 178 7.56 -5.68 18.18
C CYS A 178 8.89 -4.92 18.02
N LEU A 179 9.52 -4.99 16.84
CA LEU A 179 10.77 -4.28 16.57
C LEU A 179 10.55 -2.79 16.28
N CYS A 180 9.49 -2.45 15.56
CA CYS A 180 9.24 -1.06 15.14
C CYS A 180 8.46 -0.25 16.17
N GLY A 181 7.57 -0.89 16.95
CA GLY A 181 6.66 -0.20 17.85
C GLY A 181 5.63 0.69 17.13
N GLU A 182 5.13 1.71 17.86
CA GLU A 182 4.30 2.78 17.30
C GLU A 182 5.14 4.03 17.05
N THR A 183 5.24 4.41 15.78
CA THR A 183 6.04 5.55 15.32
C THR A 183 5.18 6.73 14.85
N ALA A 184 3.85 6.60 14.88
CA ALA A 184 2.95 7.70 14.57
C ALA A 184 2.99 8.77 15.66
N ILE A 185 3.27 10.01 15.26
CA ILE A 185 3.31 11.18 16.14
C ILE A 185 2.18 12.14 15.77
N PRO A 186 1.34 12.58 16.73
CA PRO A 186 0.36 13.63 16.50
C PRO A 186 1.01 14.91 15.93
N VAL A 187 0.37 15.54 14.94
CA VAL A 187 0.95 16.70 14.23
C VAL A 187 1.30 17.87 15.17
N ASN A 188 0.50 18.07 16.21
CA ASN A 188 0.72 19.08 17.25
C ASN A 188 1.93 18.79 18.15
N GLU A 189 2.43 17.55 18.18
CA GLU A 189 3.56 17.10 18.99
C GLU A 189 4.84 16.93 18.15
N PHE A 190 4.71 16.75 16.83
CA PHE A 190 5.82 16.41 15.93
C PHE A 190 7.04 17.31 16.08
N ALA A 191 6.85 18.63 16.16
CA ALA A 191 7.97 19.58 16.25
C ALA A 191 8.80 19.43 17.54
N LEU A 192 8.17 19.01 18.64
CA LEU A 192 8.85 18.75 19.91
C LEU A 192 9.51 17.38 19.88
N THR A 193 8.76 16.35 19.49
CA THR A 193 9.28 14.98 19.40
C THR A 193 10.48 14.88 18.48
N TYR A 194 10.44 15.51 17.30
CA TYR A 194 11.55 15.51 16.36
C TYR A 194 12.82 16.15 16.94
N LYS A 195 12.70 17.23 17.72
CA LYS A 195 13.85 17.84 18.40
C LYS A 195 14.45 16.89 19.43
N GLU A 196 13.64 16.13 20.15
CA GLU A 196 14.12 15.12 21.09
C GLU A 196 14.79 13.96 20.36
N MET A 197 14.22 13.49 19.25
CA MET A 197 14.80 12.40 18.45
C MET A 197 16.17 12.73 17.85
N LEU A 198 16.49 14.01 17.66
CA LEU A 198 17.80 14.46 17.19
C LEU A 198 18.86 14.53 18.29
N LYS A 199 18.48 14.48 19.57
CA LYS A 199 19.46 14.57 20.66
C LYS A 199 20.34 13.32 20.69
N VAL A 200 21.64 13.55 20.74
CA VAL A 200 22.64 12.48 20.85
C VAL A 200 22.84 12.17 22.33
N ASP A 201 22.64 10.91 22.70
CA ASP A 201 23.01 10.41 24.01
C ASP A 201 24.55 10.30 24.11
N THR A 202 25.10 10.89 25.17
CA THR A 202 26.55 10.98 25.36
C THR A 202 27.21 9.65 25.70
N GLN A 203 26.47 8.66 26.20
CA GLN A 203 27.03 7.36 26.60
C GLN A 203 27.07 6.40 25.41
N SER A 204 26.00 6.34 24.61
CA SER A 204 25.89 5.45 23.45
C SER A 204 26.37 6.10 22.14
N ASN A 205 26.55 7.42 22.10
CA ASN A 205 26.90 8.18 20.89
C ASN A 205 25.93 7.92 19.71
N THR A 206 24.65 7.76 20.05
CA THR A 206 23.55 7.57 19.10
C THR A 206 22.40 8.52 19.46
N SER A 207 21.42 8.61 18.57
CA SER A 207 20.20 9.37 18.78
C SER A 207 19.00 8.49 18.42
N PRO A 208 17.80 8.76 18.96
CA PRO A 208 16.61 7.99 18.63
C PRO A 208 16.34 7.93 17.12
N ILE A 209 16.58 9.01 16.37
CA ILE A 209 16.41 8.99 14.90
C ILE A 209 17.42 8.05 14.20
N ARG A 210 18.62 7.90 14.76
CA ARG A 210 19.64 6.99 14.22
C ARG A 210 19.29 5.54 14.53
N GLU A 211 18.81 5.27 15.73
CA GLU A 211 18.30 3.95 16.12
C GLU A 211 17.09 3.57 15.27
N GLU A 212 16.14 4.48 15.06
CA GLU A 212 14.97 4.26 14.19
C GLU A 212 15.40 3.90 12.75
N PHE A 213 16.36 4.64 12.19
CA PHE A 213 16.89 4.33 10.86
C PHE A 213 17.62 2.97 10.82
N GLN A 214 18.29 2.57 11.91
CA GLN A 214 18.91 1.24 11.99
C GLN A 214 17.84 0.14 12.06
N THR A 215 16.79 0.33 12.84
CA THR A 215 15.64 -0.57 12.90
C THR A 215 15.01 -0.72 11.51
N LEU A 216 14.74 0.39 10.81
CA LEU A 216 14.23 0.38 9.44
C LEU A 216 15.07 -0.52 8.52
N ASN A 217 16.40 -0.39 8.55
CA ASN A 217 17.29 -1.22 7.73
C ASN A 217 17.28 -2.69 8.15
N SER A 218 17.07 -3.00 9.43
CA SER A 218 17.03 -4.37 9.95
C SER A 218 15.74 -5.12 9.61
N VAL A 219 14.60 -4.41 9.55
CA VAL A 219 13.28 -4.99 9.24
C VAL A 219 12.92 -4.91 7.76
N THR A 220 13.63 -4.09 6.98
CA THR A 220 13.45 -4.05 5.53
C THR A 220 14.09 -5.30 4.93
N PRO A 221 13.31 -6.22 4.33
CA PRO A 221 13.86 -7.43 3.76
C PRO A 221 14.77 -7.10 2.57
N HIS A 222 15.88 -7.82 2.46
CA HIS A 222 16.70 -7.79 1.27
C HIS A 222 15.95 -8.45 0.11
N LEU A 223 15.97 -7.81 -1.06
CA LEU A 223 15.38 -8.39 -2.26
C LEU A 223 16.26 -9.53 -2.77
N ASP A 224 15.66 -10.70 -2.93
CA ASP A 224 16.33 -11.84 -3.52
C ASP A 224 16.47 -11.67 -5.05
N VAL A 225 17.40 -12.41 -5.65
CA VAL A 225 17.66 -12.39 -7.09
C VAL A 225 16.41 -12.80 -7.88
N GLU A 226 15.65 -13.75 -7.33
CA GLU A 226 14.37 -14.21 -7.87
C GLU A 226 13.30 -13.12 -7.87
N GLU A 227 13.36 -12.17 -6.93
CA GLU A 227 12.41 -11.06 -6.85
C GLU A 227 12.72 -9.94 -7.84
N CYS A 228 13.92 -9.89 -8.40
CA CYS A 228 14.34 -8.92 -9.43
C CYS A 228 14.60 -9.60 -10.79
N SER A 229 13.99 -10.77 -11.04
CA SER A 229 14.35 -11.66 -12.14
C SER A 229 14.20 -11.02 -13.51
N ILE A 230 13.19 -10.15 -13.70
CA ILE A 230 12.92 -9.47 -14.97
C ILE A 230 13.99 -8.40 -15.23
N SER A 231 14.32 -7.63 -14.20
CA SER A 231 15.36 -6.61 -14.23
C SER A 231 16.74 -7.20 -14.52
N LEU A 232 16.99 -8.44 -14.07
CA LEU A 232 18.26 -9.15 -14.20
C LEU A 232 18.48 -9.89 -15.53
N MET A 233 17.44 -10.01 -16.38
CA MET A 233 17.55 -10.66 -17.69
C MET A 233 18.67 -10.03 -18.52
N LEU A 234 19.46 -10.87 -19.22
CA LEU A 234 20.61 -10.42 -20.03
C LEU A 234 20.26 -9.26 -20.98
N ARG A 235 19.10 -9.34 -21.65
CA ARG A 235 18.59 -8.32 -22.58
C ARG A 235 18.24 -6.97 -21.93
N ASN A 236 18.07 -6.93 -20.61
CA ASN A 236 17.66 -5.75 -19.86
C ASN A 236 18.84 -5.09 -19.10
N ARG A 237 20.00 -5.77 -18.99
CA ARG A 237 21.16 -5.27 -18.23
C ARG A 237 21.62 -3.88 -18.67
N GLU A 238 21.68 -3.63 -19.98
CA GLU A 238 22.10 -2.32 -20.52
C GLU A 238 21.09 -1.20 -20.27
N LYS A 239 19.85 -1.54 -19.88
CA LYS A 239 18.80 -0.58 -19.50
C LYS A 239 18.87 -0.20 -18.02
N ASN A 240 19.75 -0.83 -17.23
CA ASN A 240 19.94 -0.56 -15.81
C ASN A 240 21.20 0.28 -15.59
N ARG A 241 21.08 1.34 -14.79
CA ARG A 241 22.22 2.16 -14.37
C ARG A 241 23.12 1.42 -13.37
N SER A 242 22.51 0.68 -12.44
CA SER A 242 23.18 -0.16 -11.47
C SER A 242 22.40 -1.46 -11.30
N MET A 243 23.12 -2.56 -11.10
CA MET A 243 22.52 -3.87 -10.78
C MET A 243 22.18 -3.99 -9.29
N ASP A 244 22.63 -3.05 -8.46
CA ASP A 244 22.30 -2.99 -7.02
C ASP A 244 21.02 -2.20 -6.75
N VAL A 245 20.49 -1.49 -7.76
CA VAL A 245 19.30 -0.63 -7.66
C VAL A 245 18.28 -1.08 -8.70
N LEU A 246 17.65 -2.22 -8.41
CA LEU A 246 16.63 -2.82 -9.26
C LEU A 246 15.29 -2.83 -8.54
N PRO A 247 14.19 -2.52 -9.24
CA PRO A 247 12.86 -2.68 -8.69
C PRO A 247 12.52 -4.18 -8.62
N PRO A 248 11.80 -4.63 -7.59
CA PRO A 248 11.27 -5.98 -7.56
C PRO A 248 10.17 -6.15 -8.61
N ASP A 249 10.06 -7.35 -9.17
CA ASP A 249 9.15 -7.71 -10.25
C ASP A 249 7.68 -7.38 -9.91
N ARG A 250 7.30 -7.45 -8.63
CA ARG A 250 5.95 -7.13 -8.12
C ARG A 250 5.54 -5.67 -8.26
N SER A 251 6.50 -4.74 -8.27
CA SER A 251 6.24 -3.29 -8.42
C SER A 251 6.73 -2.76 -9.76
N LEU A 252 7.39 -3.58 -10.58
CA LEU A 252 7.96 -3.19 -11.85
C LEU A 252 6.89 -2.63 -12.81
N ALA A 253 7.16 -1.46 -13.39
CA ALA A 253 6.35 -0.88 -14.44
C ALA A 253 6.68 -1.54 -15.80
N PHE A 254 5.65 -1.79 -16.61
CA PHE A 254 5.78 -2.40 -17.93
C PHE A 254 5.28 -1.46 -19.01
N LEU A 255 6.07 -1.28 -20.07
CA LEU A 255 5.67 -0.52 -21.24
C LEU A 255 4.70 -1.32 -22.10
N VAL A 256 3.71 -0.63 -22.66
CA VAL A 256 2.78 -1.25 -23.62
C VAL A 256 3.50 -1.41 -24.95
N THR A 257 3.60 -2.64 -25.45
CA THR A 257 4.22 -2.98 -26.74
C THR A 257 3.17 -3.18 -27.83
N ALA A 258 3.35 -2.59 -29.02
CA ALA A 258 2.59 -2.97 -30.21
C ALA A 258 3.19 -4.24 -30.87
N GLU A 259 2.43 -4.90 -31.77
CA GLU A 259 2.93 -6.07 -32.50
C GLU A 259 4.25 -5.77 -33.24
N GLY A 260 5.31 -6.51 -32.91
CA GLY A 260 6.63 -6.36 -33.51
C GLY A 260 7.59 -5.36 -32.84
N GLU A 261 7.19 -4.67 -31.76
CA GLU A 261 8.05 -3.74 -31.03
C GLU A 261 8.94 -4.40 -29.96
N GLY A 262 10.02 -3.70 -29.61
CA GLY A 262 11.08 -4.15 -28.69
C GLY A 262 10.67 -4.35 -27.23
N SER A 263 11.67 -4.49 -26.35
CA SER A 263 11.49 -4.85 -24.93
C SER A 263 10.46 -3.96 -24.20
N ASN A 264 9.56 -4.59 -23.43
CA ASN A 264 8.58 -3.93 -22.55
C ASN A 264 9.17 -3.47 -21.20
N TYR A 265 10.48 -3.69 -21.00
CA TYR A 265 11.18 -3.38 -19.77
C TYR A 265 11.69 -1.93 -19.73
N ILE A 266 11.45 -1.29 -18.59
CA ILE A 266 12.12 -0.08 -18.11
C ILE A 266 12.38 -0.24 -16.62
N ASN A 267 13.54 0.23 -16.13
CA ASN A 267 13.82 0.25 -14.69
C ASN A 267 12.94 1.32 -14.04
N ALA A 268 11.75 0.94 -13.56
CA ALA A 268 10.83 1.81 -12.87
C ALA A 268 9.91 0.98 -11.96
N ALA A 269 9.62 1.47 -10.76
CA ALA A 269 8.68 0.86 -9.82
C ALA A 269 7.45 1.74 -9.63
N LEU A 270 6.29 1.11 -9.52
CA LEU A 270 5.06 1.74 -9.03
C LEU A 270 5.12 1.84 -7.51
N ALA A 271 4.73 3.00 -6.99
CA ALA A 271 4.64 3.25 -5.57
C ALA A 271 3.31 3.92 -5.21
N ASP A 272 2.80 3.56 -4.04
CA ASP A 272 1.53 4.07 -3.54
C ASP A 272 1.70 5.48 -2.96
N SER A 273 0.60 6.24 -2.96
CA SER A 273 0.46 7.45 -2.16
C SER A 273 -0.33 7.15 -0.89
N PHE A 274 -0.62 8.17 -0.08
CA PHE A 274 -1.56 8.02 1.02
C PHE A 274 -2.97 7.60 0.56
N LEU A 275 -3.45 8.14 -0.57
CA LEU A 275 -4.85 8.03 -1.00
C LEU A 275 -5.09 7.03 -2.14
N ARG A 276 -4.05 6.71 -2.91
CA ARG A 276 -4.18 5.95 -4.16
C ARG A 276 -3.03 4.97 -4.33
N PRO A 277 -3.31 3.71 -4.72
CA PRO A 277 -2.28 2.79 -5.15
C PRO A 277 -1.65 3.23 -6.48
N ALA A 278 -0.41 2.84 -6.73
CA ALA A 278 0.36 3.14 -7.95
C ALA A 278 0.30 4.64 -8.36
N ALA A 279 0.36 5.53 -7.38
CA ALA A 279 0.24 6.97 -7.59
C ALA A 279 1.55 7.61 -8.08
N PHE A 280 2.68 6.96 -7.85
CA PHE A 280 4.00 7.39 -8.28
C PHE A 280 4.67 6.33 -9.15
N VAL A 281 5.50 6.80 -10.07
CA VAL A 281 6.45 5.97 -10.82
C VAL A 281 7.85 6.41 -10.40
N VAL A 282 8.55 5.54 -9.70
CA VAL A 282 9.91 5.77 -9.19
C VAL A 282 10.90 5.18 -10.19
N THR A 283 11.76 5.99 -10.79
CA THR A 283 12.70 5.55 -11.83
C THR A 283 14.00 6.34 -11.75
N PRO A 284 15.17 5.75 -12.05
CA PRO A 284 16.37 6.52 -12.30
C PRO A 284 16.16 7.49 -13.47
N HIS A 285 16.88 8.61 -13.47
CA HIS A 285 16.88 9.48 -14.64
C HIS A 285 17.32 8.68 -15.89
N PRO A 286 16.80 9.01 -17.10
CA PRO A 286 17.05 8.20 -18.29
C PRO A 286 18.53 8.04 -18.67
N LEU A 287 18.84 6.91 -19.30
CA LEU A 287 20.11 6.66 -20.00
C LEU A 287 19.94 7.06 -21.48
N PRO A 288 21.05 7.27 -22.23
CA PRO A 288 20.96 7.50 -23.68
C PRO A 288 20.09 6.46 -24.40
N GLY A 289 20.26 5.17 -24.05
CA GLY A 289 19.50 4.06 -24.64
C GLY A 289 18.07 3.90 -24.14
N THR A 290 17.66 4.60 -23.07
CA THR A 290 16.32 4.44 -22.46
C THR A 290 15.47 5.71 -22.51
N THR A 291 15.92 6.76 -23.20
CA THR A 291 15.16 8.02 -23.31
C THR A 291 13.81 7.84 -24.01
N THR A 292 13.76 7.03 -25.07
CA THR A 292 12.48 6.66 -25.73
C THR A 292 11.55 5.90 -24.78
N ASP A 293 12.09 4.93 -24.04
CA ASP A 293 11.34 4.12 -23.08
C ASP A 293 10.78 4.98 -21.93
N PHE A 294 11.51 6.01 -21.50
CA PHE A 294 11.03 6.97 -20.51
C PHE A 294 9.81 7.77 -21.01
N TRP A 295 9.81 8.29 -22.23
CA TRP A 295 8.63 8.99 -22.75
C TRP A 295 7.45 8.05 -23.00
N ARG A 296 7.71 6.80 -23.38
CA ARG A 296 6.67 5.77 -23.45
C ARG A 296 6.07 5.48 -22.09
N LEU A 297 6.90 5.36 -21.03
CA LEU A 297 6.45 5.17 -19.65
C LEU A 297 5.47 6.28 -19.23
N LEU A 298 5.84 7.55 -19.48
CA LEU A 298 4.98 8.68 -19.15
C LEU A 298 3.64 8.63 -19.89
N TYR A 299 3.64 8.25 -21.17
CA TYR A 299 2.43 8.15 -21.96
C TYR A 299 1.55 6.96 -21.54
N ASP A 300 2.13 5.77 -21.41
CA ASP A 300 1.43 4.52 -21.10
C ASP A 300 0.77 4.55 -19.72
N TYR A 301 1.41 5.21 -18.74
CA TYR A 301 0.87 5.38 -17.38
C TYR A 301 0.11 6.69 -17.19
N GLY A 302 -0.08 7.49 -18.24
CA GLY A 302 -0.80 8.77 -18.16
C GLY A 302 -0.16 9.77 -17.19
N CYS A 303 1.16 9.73 -17.02
CA CYS A 303 1.89 10.64 -16.14
C CYS A 303 1.84 12.07 -16.70
N THR A 304 1.23 12.98 -15.95
CA THR A 304 1.13 14.41 -16.33
C THR A 304 2.21 15.28 -15.70
N SER A 305 2.98 14.74 -14.76
CA SER A 305 4.01 15.46 -14.01
C SER A 305 5.27 14.63 -13.87
N VAL A 306 6.42 15.26 -14.10
CA VAL A 306 7.76 14.67 -13.87
C VAL A 306 8.47 15.53 -12.84
N VAL A 307 8.96 14.92 -11.77
CA VAL A 307 9.78 15.59 -10.75
C VAL A 307 11.21 15.12 -10.90
N MET A 308 12.07 16.00 -11.42
CA MET A 308 13.51 15.73 -11.58
C MET A 308 14.28 16.28 -10.37
N LEU A 309 14.93 15.39 -9.61
CA LEU A 309 15.61 15.73 -8.35
C LEU A 309 17.14 15.80 -8.48
N ASN A 310 17.64 15.95 -9.70
CA ASN A 310 19.08 15.97 -9.99
C ASN A 310 19.41 17.08 -11.00
N GLN A 311 20.66 17.54 -11.02
CA GLN A 311 21.13 18.48 -12.04
C GLN A 311 21.70 17.72 -13.25
N LEU A 312 21.73 18.40 -14.40
CA LEU A 312 22.41 17.89 -15.58
C LEU A 312 23.93 17.91 -15.37
N ASN A 313 24.61 16.87 -15.89
CA ASN A 313 26.07 16.81 -15.99
C ASN A 313 26.85 17.22 -14.73
N GLN A 314 26.39 16.81 -13.54
CA GLN A 314 27.15 17.06 -12.30
C GLN A 314 28.57 16.50 -12.43
N SER A 315 29.55 17.39 -12.37
CA SER A 315 30.95 17.14 -12.72
C SER A 315 31.66 16.06 -11.88
N ASN A 316 31.05 15.63 -10.77
CA ASN A 316 31.56 14.59 -9.89
C ASN A 316 30.69 13.32 -9.84
N SER A 317 29.68 13.20 -10.70
CA SER A 317 28.86 11.98 -10.77
C SER A 317 29.51 10.96 -11.69
N ALA A 318 29.66 9.72 -11.21
CA ALA A 318 29.99 8.57 -12.05
C ALA A 318 28.94 8.33 -13.16
N TRP A 319 27.76 8.94 -13.02
CA TRP A 319 26.59 8.72 -13.84
C TRP A 319 25.91 10.07 -14.16
N PRO A 320 26.44 10.86 -15.12
CA PRO A 320 25.86 12.14 -15.46
C PRO A 320 24.43 11.97 -16.01
N CYS A 321 23.51 12.82 -15.55
CA CYS A 321 22.20 12.91 -16.18
C CYS A 321 22.31 13.71 -17.45
N LEU A 322 21.91 13.07 -18.55
CA LEU A 322 21.77 13.71 -19.84
C LEU A 322 20.38 14.32 -19.96
N GLN A 323 20.28 15.31 -20.82
CA GLN A 323 19.03 15.92 -21.19
C GLN A 323 18.19 14.92 -21.98
N TYR A 324 16.97 14.66 -21.50
CA TYR A 324 16.00 13.75 -22.13
C TYR A 324 14.78 14.48 -22.70
N TRP A 325 14.83 15.80 -22.82
CA TRP A 325 13.76 16.67 -23.30
C TRP A 325 14.28 17.65 -24.37
N PRO A 326 13.42 18.20 -25.24
CA PRO A 326 13.83 19.22 -26.22
C PRO A 326 14.15 20.57 -25.57
N GLU A 327 15.13 21.31 -26.11
CA GLU A 327 15.34 22.73 -25.80
C GLU A 327 15.35 23.58 -27.07
N PRO A 328 14.63 24.71 -27.02
CA PRO A 328 13.31 24.94 -27.64
C PRO A 328 12.96 24.08 -28.87
N GLY A 329 11.67 23.77 -29.03
CA GLY A 329 11.12 23.13 -30.22
C GLY A 329 10.58 21.72 -29.99
N LEU A 330 10.47 20.98 -31.10
CA LEU A 330 9.93 19.63 -31.16
C LEU A 330 11.07 18.63 -31.35
N GLN A 331 11.09 17.57 -30.54
CA GLN A 331 12.01 16.46 -30.72
C GLN A 331 11.23 15.14 -30.74
N GLN A 332 11.68 14.22 -31.60
CA GLN A 332 11.14 12.87 -31.68
C GLN A 332 12.05 11.87 -30.95
N PHE A 333 11.46 11.09 -30.06
CA PHE A 333 12.06 9.99 -29.32
C PHE A 333 11.33 8.69 -29.68
N GLY A 334 11.78 8.02 -30.74
CA GLY A 334 11.06 6.86 -31.28
C GLY A 334 9.63 7.23 -31.72
N PRO A 335 8.57 6.58 -31.21
CA PRO A 335 7.19 6.92 -31.53
C PRO A 335 6.67 8.16 -30.79
N MET A 336 7.45 8.70 -29.85
CA MET A 336 7.03 9.84 -29.01
C MET A 336 7.52 11.15 -29.62
N THR A 337 6.62 12.09 -29.86
CA THR A 337 6.99 13.48 -30.19
C THR A 337 6.75 14.36 -28.98
N VAL A 338 7.78 15.11 -28.59
CA VAL A 338 7.78 15.97 -27.40
C VAL A 338 8.10 17.39 -27.84
N GLU A 339 7.22 18.33 -27.51
CA GLU A 339 7.35 19.75 -27.82
C GLU A 339 7.44 20.55 -26.53
N LEU A 340 8.48 21.37 -26.37
CA LEU A 340 8.54 22.32 -25.26
C LEU A 340 7.61 23.50 -25.55
N LEU A 341 6.55 23.66 -24.74
CA LEU A 341 5.59 24.74 -24.87
C LEU A 341 6.01 25.98 -24.06
N THR A 342 6.33 25.79 -22.79
CA THR A 342 6.75 26.87 -21.90
C THR A 342 7.84 26.41 -20.95
N ARG A 343 8.66 27.37 -20.52
CA ARG A 343 9.67 27.18 -19.48
C ARG A 343 9.60 28.37 -18.53
N THR A 344 9.41 28.09 -17.26
CA THR A 344 9.52 29.07 -16.17
C THR A 344 10.56 28.57 -15.17
N ALA A 345 11.29 29.49 -14.55
CA ALA A 345 12.30 29.15 -13.55
C ALA A 345 12.21 30.16 -12.41
N ASP A 346 12.30 29.67 -11.18
CA ASP A 346 12.59 30.44 -9.98
C ASP A 346 13.95 29.97 -9.39
N ASP A 347 14.29 30.44 -8.19
CA ASP A 347 15.59 30.17 -7.56
C ASP A 347 15.80 28.68 -7.22
N ASP A 348 14.72 27.93 -6.99
CA ASP A 348 14.78 26.55 -6.51
C ASP A 348 14.27 25.53 -7.54
N VAL A 349 13.40 25.94 -8.47
CA VAL A 349 12.65 25.05 -9.37
C VAL A 349 12.61 25.57 -10.81
N ILE A 350 12.77 24.64 -11.76
CA ILE A 350 12.53 24.88 -13.18
C ILE A 350 11.32 24.07 -13.63
N ILE A 351 10.27 24.76 -14.08
CA ILE A 351 9.05 24.15 -14.62
C ILE A 351 9.11 24.19 -16.15
N ARG A 352 8.88 23.03 -16.77
CA ARG A 352 8.78 22.89 -18.22
C ARG A 352 7.43 22.26 -18.56
N LEU A 353 6.67 22.91 -19.43
CA LEU A 353 5.43 22.36 -19.95
C LEU A 353 5.70 21.73 -21.33
N PHE A 354 5.31 20.48 -21.49
CA PHE A 354 5.48 19.75 -22.74
C PHE A 354 4.14 19.34 -23.35
N ARG A 355 4.06 19.37 -24.67
CA ARG A 355 3.07 18.57 -25.41
C ARG A 355 3.73 17.26 -25.80
N VAL A 356 3.09 16.15 -25.43
CA VAL A 356 3.57 14.80 -25.75
C VAL A 356 2.52 14.10 -26.61
N GLN A 357 2.92 13.51 -27.71
CA GLN A 357 2.06 12.71 -28.58
C GLN A 357 2.76 11.40 -28.92
N ASN A 358 2.00 10.32 -28.99
CA ASN A 358 2.45 9.06 -29.54
C ASN A 358 1.91 8.94 -30.96
N ILE A 359 2.78 8.89 -31.97
CA ILE A 359 2.35 8.90 -33.38
C ILE A 359 1.78 7.56 -33.86
N THR A 360 1.85 6.51 -33.02
CA THR A 360 1.35 5.17 -33.36
C THR A 360 0.02 4.82 -32.68
N ARG A 361 -0.54 5.71 -31.84
CA ARG A 361 -1.74 5.44 -31.04
C ARG A 361 -2.72 6.59 -30.99
#